data_AF-A0A6V7TSL5-F1
#
_entry.id   AF-A0A6V7TSL5-F1
#
_cell.length_a   1.000
_cell.length_b   1.000
_cell.length_c   1.000
_cell.angle_alpha   90.00
_cell.angle_beta   90.00
_cell.angle_gamma   90.00
#
_symmetry.space_group_name_H-M   'P 1'
#
loop_
_entity.id
_entity.type
_entity.pdbx_description
1 polymer ?
#
loop_
_entity_poly.entity_id
_entity_poly.type
_entity_poly.pdbx_seq_one_letter_code
_entity_poly.pdbx_strand_id
1 'polypeptide(L)'
;MEQENEIKNLNENIKQLKAENEQKDKKINYFEKKIDDLSKVYCTRYVDFINLKNNLVISDNGCYYTSKYSFKETPDNKRFTLYYFEVKCQFNYLYEKYKRLQISLNSSITDRDIAFFASSSTIHNEENKSFNLAPISWNNNDTFGCGLIYPPPHKVHQVSVPYIFFTQNGKQIGKAILIKDDFCKCKPSIYNSRCSIAVNFGNDLLNKPFIYSISKHLILKEFYETDSK
;
A
#
# COMPACT_ATOMS: atom_id res chain seq x y z
N MET A 1 11.30 24.53 -61.76
CA MET A 1 12.24 23.38 -61.79
C MET A 1 13.04 23.21 -60.51
N GLU A 2 13.83 24.19 -60.05
CA GLU A 2 14.62 24.03 -58.80
C GLU A 2 13.72 23.90 -57.55
N GLN A 3 12.71 24.75 -57.40
CA GLN A 3 11.72 24.67 -56.32
C GLN A 3 10.89 23.37 -56.34
N GLU A 4 10.58 22.84 -57.53
CA GLU A 4 9.81 21.59 -57.66
C GLU A 4 10.63 20.37 -57.23
N ASN A 5 11.94 20.37 -57.53
CA ASN A 5 12.86 19.33 -57.06
C ASN A 5 13.05 19.38 -55.55
N GLU A 6 13.14 20.59 -54.98
CA GLU A 6 13.22 20.78 -53.53
C GLU A 6 11.97 20.27 -52.81
N ILE A 7 10.77 20.63 -53.32
CA ILE A 7 9.49 20.13 -52.80
C ILE A 7 9.41 18.60 -52.88
N LYS A 8 9.85 18.01 -54.00
CA LYS A 8 9.87 16.55 -54.15
C LYS A 8 10.78 15.87 -53.14
N ASN A 9 11.98 16.43 -52.90
CA ASN A 9 12.93 15.89 -51.93
C ASN A 9 12.39 16.00 -50.49
N LEU A 10 11.80 17.13 -50.12
CA LEU A 10 11.15 17.31 -48.81
C LEU A 10 10.01 16.31 -48.59
N ASN A 11 9.19 16.05 -49.61
CA ASN A 11 8.11 15.09 -49.51
C ASN A 11 8.60 13.65 -49.28
N GLU A 12 9.68 13.23 -49.95
CA GLU A 12 10.30 11.92 -49.69
C GLU A 12 10.88 11.83 -48.28
N ASN A 13 11.56 12.89 -47.80
CA ASN A 13 12.07 12.95 -46.43
C ASN A 13 10.93 12.86 -45.39
N ILE A 14 9.81 13.57 -45.60
CA ILE A 14 8.63 13.48 -44.72
C ILE A 14 8.07 12.05 -44.71
N LYS A 15 8.01 11.40 -45.87
CA LYS A 15 7.50 10.02 -46.00
C LYS A 15 8.40 9.04 -45.25
N GLN A 16 9.72 9.19 -45.35
CA GLN A 16 10.69 8.39 -44.60
C GLN A 16 10.55 8.61 -43.09
N LEU A 17 10.49 9.86 -42.64
CA LEU A 17 10.33 10.19 -41.21
C LEU A 17 9.02 9.61 -40.62
N LYS A 18 7.93 9.61 -41.40
CA LYS A 18 6.67 8.98 -40.98
C LYS A 18 6.82 7.47 -40.79
N ALA A 19 7.51 6.79 -41.70
CA ALA A 19 7.75 5.34 -41.59
C ALA A 19 8.64 5.00 -40.39
N GLU A 20 9.68 5.79 -40.13
CA GLU A 20 10.55 5.63 -38.96
C GLU A 20 9.80 5.82 -37.64
N ASN A 21 8.90 6.81 -37.57
CA ASN A 21 8.07 7.03 -36.39
C ASN A 21 7.08 5.88 -36.16
N GLU A 22 6.43 5.39 -37.21
CA GLU A 22 5.53 4.23 -37.10
C GLU A 22 6.28 2.98 -36.58
N GLN A 23 7.53 2.79 -37.01
CA GLN A 23 8.37 1.70 -36.52
C GLN A 23 8.76 1.87 -35.04
N LYS A 24 9.06 3.10 -34.60
CA LYS A 24 9.34 3.42 -33.19
C LYS A 24 8.10 3.18 -32.32
N ASP A 25 6.93 3.60 -32.76
CA ASP A 25 5.67 3.39 -32.03
C ASP A 25 5.34 1.89 -31.88
N LYS A 26 5.52 1.10 -32.95
CA LYS A 26 5.39 -0.37 -32.87
C LYS A 26 6.36 -0.98 -31.85
N LYS A 27 7.59 -0.46 -31.75
CA LYS A 27 8.61 -0.94 -30.81
C LYS A 27 8.28 -0.54 -29.36
N ILE A 28 7.79 0.68 -29.13
CA ILE A 28 7.29 1.14 -27.82
C ILE A 28 6.14 0.25 -27.37
N ASN A 29 5.11 0.07 -28.20
CA ASN A 29 3.96 -0.78 -27.90
C ASN A 29 4.37 -2.23 -27.58
N TYR A 30 5.35 -2.79 -28.30
CA TYR A 30 5.91 -4.11 -28.01
C TYR A 30 6.56 -4.16 -26.62
N PHE A 31 7.37 -3.16 -26.26
CA PHE A 31 8.01 -3.11 -24.95
C PHE A 31 7.02 -2.85 -23.81
N GLU A 32 6.02 -1.99 -24.00
CA GLU A 32 4.95 -1.78 -23.02
C GLU A 32 4.18 -3.07 -22.76
N LYS A 33 3.79 -3.78 -23.82
CA LYS A 33 3.15 -5.10 -23.69
C LYS A 33 4.06 -6.11 -23.00
N LYS A 34 5.35 -6.13 -23.34
CA LYS A 34 6.33 -7.03 -22.70
C LYS A 34 6.57 -6.68 -21.23
N ILE A 35 6.58 -5.39 -20.87
CA ILE A 35 6.62 -4.93 -19.47
C ILE A 35 5.35 -5.35 -18.75
N ASP A 36 4.18 -5.20 -19.36
CA ASP A 36 2.90 -5.65 -18.79
C ASP A 36 2.89 -7.18 -18.58
N ASP A 37 3.31 -7.96 -19.57
CA ASP A 37 3.39 -9.42 -19.47
C ASP A 37 4.45 -9.88 -18.46
N LEU A 38 5.64 -9.25 -18.43
CA LEU A 38 6.65 -9.50 -17.40
C LEU A 38 6.15 -9.07 -16.03
N SER A 39 5.37 -7.99 -15.93
CA SER A 39 4.73 -7.60 -14.68
C SER A 39 3.68 -8.64 -14.28
N LYS A 40 2.96 -9.30 -15.18
CA LYS A 40 2.08 -10.42 -14.81
C LYS A 40 2.85 -11.66 -14.33
N VAL A 41 4.04 -11.90 -14.88
CA VAL A 41 4.90 -13.05 -14.53
C VAL A 41 5.67 -12.82 -13.22
N TYR A 42 6.20 -11.62 -12.98
CA TYR A 42 6.95 -11.27 -11.77
C TYR A 42 6.07 -10.66 -10.66
N CYS A 43 4.92 -10.12 -11.05
CA CYS A 43 3.86 -9.56 -10.23
C CYS A 43 2.59 -10.38 -10.47
N THR A 44 2.69 -11.71 -10.49
CA THR A 44 1.60 -12.55 -9.98
C THR A 44 1.56 -12.35 -8.45
N ARG A 45 1.31 -11.09 -8.05
CA ARG A 45 0.87 -10.71 -6.73
C ARG A 45 -0.47 -11.38 -6.58
N TYR A 46 -0.43 -12.58 -6.04
CA TYR A 46 -1.60 -13.19 -5.46
C TYR A 46 -1.92 -12.33 -4.24
N VAL A 47 -2.64 -11.23 -4.47
CA VAL A 47 -3.25 -10.47 -3.39
C VAL A 47 -4.45 -11.30 -2.99
N ASP A 48 -4.26 -12.16 -2.00
CA ASP A 48 -5.37 -12.85 -1.35
C ASP A 48 -6.21 -11.78 -0.66
N PHE A 49 -7.21 -11.27 -1.38
CA PHE A 49 -8.27 -10.47 -0.79
C PHE A 49 -9.13 -11.42 0.05
N ILE A 50 -8.74 -11.61 1.30
CA ILE A 50 -9.64 -12.24 2.27
C ILE A 50 -10.84 -11.31 2.39
N ASN A 51 -11.99 -11.82 1.93
CA ASN A 51 -13.26 -11.11 1.92
C ASN A 51 -13.71 -10.88 3.37
N LEU A 52 -13.33 -9.72 3.93
CA LEU A 52 -13.66 -9.32 5.29
C LEU A 52 -15.12 -8.86 5.33
N LYS A 53 -16.08 -9.79 5.34
CA LYS A 53 -17.49 -9.46 5.56
C LYS A 53 -17.68 -8.86 6.96
N ASN A 54 -18.20 -7.64 6.97
CA ASN A 54 -18.47 -6.76 8.10
C ASN A 54 -19.02 -7.48 9.33
N ASN A 55 -18.22 -7.51 10.41
CA ASN A 55 -18.68 -7.72 11.78
C ASN A 55 -17.92 -6.72 12.65
N LEU A 56 -18.45 -5.51 12.77
CA LEU A 56 -17.87 -4.43 13.58
C LEU A 56 -18.44 -4.55 15.00
N VAL A 57 -17.56 -4.63 16.00
CA VAL A 57 -17.94 -4.43 17.41
C VAL A 57 -17.84 -2.92 17.69
N ILE A 58 -18.79 -2.33 18.43
CA ILE A 58 -18.78 -0.91 18.80
C ILE A 58 -18.82 -0.84 20.33
N SER A 59 -17.99 0.02 20.95
CA SER A 59 -17.94 0.27 22.39
C SER A 59 -18.20 1.75 22.73
N ASP A 60 -18.78 2.03 23.90
CA ASP A 60 -19.38 3.34 24.23
C ASP A 60 -18.42 4.53 24.46
N ASN A 61 -17.09 4.34 24.47
CA ASN A 61 -16.10 5.40 24.74
C ASN A 61 -15.08 5.67 23.61
N GLY A 62 -15.47 5.30 22.39
CA GLY A 62 -14.63 5.32 21.20
C GLY A 62 -14.94 4.06 20.39
N CYS A 63 -14.97 4.16 19.08
CA CYS A 63 -15.30 2.99 18.29
C CYS A 63 -14.00 2.21 18.04
N TYR A 64 -13.97 0.99 18.55
CA TYR A 64 -12.90 0.04 18.31
C TYR A 64 -13.39 -0.99 17.31
N TYR A 65 -12.82 -0.97 16.11
CA TYR A 65 -13.19 -1.83 15.02
C TYR A 65 -12.07 -2.84 14.79
N THR A 66 -12.41 -4.13 14.78
CA THR A 66 -11.45 -5.17 14.42
C THR A 66 -12.01 -6.09 13.36
N SER A 67 -11.14 -6.57 12.49
CA SER A 67 -11.50 -7.60 11.54
C SER A 67 -11.70 -8.95 12.24
N LYS A 68 -12.78 -9.67 11.89
CA LYS A 68 -12.97 -11.06 12.31
C LYS A 68 -11.85 -11.98 11.77
N TYR A 69 -11.36 -11.70 10.56
CA TYR A 69 -10.33 -12.53 9.93
C TYR A 69 -8.95 -11.89 10.07
N SER A 70 -7.96 -12.74 10.32
CA SER A 70 -6.56 -12.33 10.33
C SER A 70 -5.96 -12.47 8.94
N PHE A 71 -5.04 -11.59 8.61
CA PHE A 71 -4.01 -11.85 7.61
C PHE A 71 -3.16 -13.01 8.13
N LYS A 72 -3.07 -14.08 7.35
CA LYS A 72 -2.30 -15.27 7.69
C LYS A 72 -1.36 -15.54 6.53
N GLU A 73 -0.13 -15.91 6.85
CA GLU A 73 0.75 -16.48 5.85
C GLU A 73 0.12 -17.75 5.25
N THR A 74 0.18 -17.89 3.93
CA THR A 74 -0.24 -19.11 3.25
C THR A 74 0.89 -20.14 3.31
N PRO A 75 0.62 -21.45 3.54
CA PRO A 75 1.66 -22.46 3.69
C PRO A 75 2.61 -22.59 2.48
N ASP A 76 2.13 -22.22 1.28
CA ASP A 76 2.85 -22.39 0.01
C ASP A 76 3.54 -21.10 -0.48
N ASN A 77 3.91 -20.19 0.42
CA ASN A 77 4.26 -18.82 0.04
C ASN A 77 5.66 -18.67 -0.59
N LYS A 78 5.88 -19.32 -1.74
CA LYS A 78 6.98 -19.04 -2.67
C LYS A 78 6.83 -17.66 -3.33
N ARG A 79 5.76 -16.92 -3.04
CA ARG A 79 5.37 -15.68 -3.71
C ARG A 79 5.37 -14.50 -2.74
N PHE A 80 5.43 -13.32 -3.33
CA PHE A 80 5.22 -12.07 -2.62
C PHE A 80 3.73 -11.92 -2.33
N THR A 81 3.36 -11.77 -1.06
CA THR A 81 1.98 -11.56 -0.62
C THR A 81 1.86 -10.21 0.08
N LEU A 82 0.83 -9.45 -0.26
CA LEU A 82 0.53 -8.15 0.34
C LEU A 82 -0.93 -8.15 0.80
N TYR A 83 -1.12 -7.89 2.08
CA TYR A 83 -2.43 -7.58 2.67
C TYR A 83 -2.52 -6.09 2.91
N TYR A 84 -3.66 -5.46 2.65
CA TYR A 84 -3.81 -4.02 2.80
C TYR A 84 -5.26 -3.63 3.09
N PHE A 85 -5.43 -2.61 3.93
CA PHE A 85 -6.71 -1.95 4.14
C PHE A 85 -6.50 -0.44 4.27
N GLU A 86 -7.55 0.33 4.01
CA GLU A 86 -7.54 1.78 4.21
C GLU A 86 -8.81 2.29 4.90
N VAL A 87 -8.66 3.43 5.56
CA VAL A 87 -9.66 4.10 6.38
C VAL A 87 -9.73 5.54 5.93
N LYS A 88 -10.85 5.92 5.31
CA LYS A 88 -11.16 7.29 4.99
C LYS A 88 -11.82 7.96 6.19
N CYS A 89 -11.26 9.06 6.65
CA CYS A 89 -11.75 9.79 7.80
C CYS A 89 -12.65 10.96 7.39
N GLN A 90 -13.74 11.14 8.13
CA GLN A 90 -14.59 12.31 8.04
C GLN A 90 -14.81 12.85 9.44
N PHE A 91 -14.62 14.14 9.68
CA PHE A 91 -14.83 14.70 11.01
C PHE A 91 -15.58 16.02 10.98
N ASN A 92 -16.31 16.27 12.06
CA ASN A 92 -16.96 17.54 12.31
C ASN A 92 -15.95 18.49 12.98
N TYR A 93 -15.77 19.69 12.41
CA TYR A 93 -14.81 20.70 12.88
C TYR A 93 -14.95 21.04 14.38
N LEU A 94 -16.14 20.88 14.96
CA LEU A 94 -16.38 21.14 16.39
C LEU A 94 -15.54 20.26 17.33
N TYR A 95 -15.03 19.12 16.86
CA TYR A 95 -14.28 18.16 17.69
C TYR A 95 -12.82 17.97 17.25
N GLU A 96 -12.28 18.91 16.47
CA GLU A 96 -10.95 18.76 15.85
C GLU A 96 -9.82 18.53 16.87
N LYS A 97 -9.86 19.15 18.05
CA LYS A 97 -8.83 18.95 19.09
C LYS A 97 -8.88 17.58 19.78
N TYR A 98 -9.94 16.82 19.60
CA TYR A 98 -10.17 15.53 20.27
C TYR A 98 -10.18 14.34 19.30
N LYS A 99 -9.94 14.58 18.00
CA LYS A 99 -9.89 13.50 17.01
C LYS A 99 -8.72 12.58 17.31
N ARG A 100 -9.00 11.28 17.36
CA ARG A 100 -7.99 10.22 17.50
C ARG A 100 -8.26 9.16 16.44
N LEU A 101 -7.21 8.74 15.77
CA LEU A 101 -7.22 7.61 14.85
C LEU A 101 -5.96 6.81 15.12
N GLN A 102 -6.17 5.52 15.36
CA GLN A 102 -5.15 4.51 15.37
C GLN A 102 -5.56 3.45 14.35
N ILE A 103 -4.62 3.10 13.47
CA ILE A 103 -4.74 1.90 12.61
C ILE A 103 -3.62 0.96 13.00
N SER A 104 -3.95 -0.31 13.19
CA SER A 104 -2.99 -1.28 13.67
C SER A 104 -3.22 -2.67 13.09
N LEU A 105 -2.19 -3.49 13.22
CA LEU A 105 -2.27 -4.92 13.04
C LEU A 105 -1.95 -5.59 14.37
N ASN A 106 -2.95 -6.26 14.94
CA ASN A 106 -2.83 -6.92 16.23
C ASN A 106 -2.44 -8.37 16.00
N SER A 107 -1.36 -8.83 16.64
CA SER A 107 -1.04 -10.24 16.67
C SER A 107 -2.07 -10.98 17.52
N SER A 108 -2.69 -12.01 16.95
CA SER A 108 -3.60 -12.86 17.72
C SER A 108 -2.90 -13.76 18.73
N ILE A 109 -1.55 -13.78 18.72
CA ILE A 109 -0.74 -14.67 19.56
C ILE A 109 -0.21 -13.92 20.78
N THR A 110 0.33 -12.72 20.58
CA THR A 110 1.06 -11.99 21.63
C THR A 110 0.27 -10.85 22.27
N ASP A 111 -0.93 -10.54 21.75
CA ASP A 111 -1.73 -9.36 22.11
C ASP A 111 -0.97 -8.02 21.93
N ARG A 112 0.11 -8.06 21.14
CA ARG A 112 0.88 -6.88 20.75
C ARG A 112 0.38 -6.36 19.42
N ASP A 113 0.39 -5.05 19.26
CA ASP A 113 0.02 -4.37 18.03
C ASP A 113 1.19 -3.59 17.44
N ILE A 114 1.23 -3.54 16.11
CA ILE A 114 2.03 -2.57 15.39
C ILE A 114 1.04 -1.52 14.89
N ALA A 115 1.19 -0.29 15.37
CA ALA A 115 0.14 0.72 15.32
C ALA A 115 0.66 2.06 14.83
N PHE A 116 -0.13 2.73 14.01
CA PHE A 116 0.10 4.11 13.62
C PHE A 116 -0.97 5.02 14.25
N PHE A 117 -0.51 6.09 14.90
CA PHE A 117 -1.32 7.10 15.58
C PHE A 117 -1.31 8.40 14.78
N ALA A 118 -2.41 8.73 14.11
CA ALA A 118 -2.49 9.90 13.24
C ALA A 118 -2.37 11.23 14.02
N SER A 119 -2.91 11.29 15.24
CA SER A 119 -2.91 12.50 16.06
C SER A 119 -1.52 12.91 16.55
N SER A 120 -0.62 11.94 16.76
CA SER A 120 0.74 12.19 17.23
C SER A 120 1.80 12.02 16.15
N SER A 121 1.41 11.61 14.93
CA SER A 121 2.33 11.25 13.86
C SER A 121 3.38 10.22 14.32
N THR A 122 2.94 9.18 15.04
CA THR A 122 3.83 8.20 15.67
C THR A 122 3.48 6.79 15.21
N ILE A 123 4.49 5.95 15.01
CA ILE A 123 4.32 4.52 14.82
C ILE A 123 4.88 3.78 16.02
N HIS A 124 4.16 2.79 16.56
CA HIS A 124 4.62 1.89 17.60
C HIS A 124 4.85 0.50 17.00
N ASN A 125 5.94 -0.16 17.40
CA ASN A 125 6.13 -1.59 17.10
C ASN A 125 5.56 -2.49 18.21
N GLU A 126 5.73 -3.79 18.04
CA GLU A 126 5.30 -4.83 18.98
C GLU A 126 5.99 -4.77 20.36
N GLU A 127 7.08 -4.01 20.50
CA GLU A 127 7.78 -3.78 21.77
C GLU A 127 7.37 -2.46 22.43
N ASN A 128 6.33 -1.79 21.90
CA ASN A 128 5.92 -0.44 22.27
C ASN A 128 7.01 0.63 22.08
N LYS A 129 8.02 0.38 21.23
CA LYS A 129 8.99 1.40 20.81
C LYS A 129 8.29 2.36 19.85
N SER A 130 8.32 3.65 20.21
CA SER A 130 7.72 4.72 19.42
C SER A 130 8.71 5.31 18.41
N PHE A 131 8.27 5.48 17.18
CA PHE A 131 8.98 6.14 16.09
C PHE A 131 8.21 7.37 15.66
N ASN A 132 8.81 8.55 15.86
CA ASN A 132 8.21 9.81 15.44
C ASN A 132 8.38 9.99 13.93
N LEU A 133 7.30 10.38 13.26
CA LEU A 133 7.32 10.77 11.85
C LEU A 133 7.56 12.27 11.71
N ALA A 134 7.85 12.70 10.49
CA ALA A 134 7.64 14.10 10.14
C ALA A 134 6.17 14.47 10.44
N PRO A 135 5.88 15.69 10.92
CA PRO A 135 4.51 16.11 11.21
C PRO A 135 3.63 15.90 9.99
N ILE A 136 2.54 15.14 10.17
CA ILE A 136 1.54 14.94 9.13
C ILE A 136 0.36 15.89 9.36
N SER A 137 -0.22 16.40 8.28
CA SER A 137 -1.51 17.07 8.35
C SER A 137 -2.62 16.03 8.33
N TRP A 138 -3.47 15.95 9.36
CA TRP A 138 -4.64 15.08 9.34
C TRP A 138 -5.91 15.89 9.05
N ASN A 139 -6.31 15.90 7.78
CA ASN A 139 -7.40 16.70 7.24
C ASN A 139 -8.69 15.88 7.04
N ASN A 140 -9.80 16.59 6.85
CA ASN A 140 -11.08 15.97 6.56
C ASN A 140 -11.01 15.28 5.19
N ASN A 141 -11.55 14.06 5.07
CA ASN A 141 -11.45 13.18 3.91
C ASN A 141 -10.07 12.56 3.62
N ASP A 142 -9.08 12.75 4.48
CA ASP A 142 -7.83 11.99 4.37
C ASP A 142 -8.09 10.48 4.53
N THR A 143 -7.29 9.70 3.81
CA THR A 143 -7.32 8.25 3.86
C THR A 143 -6.01 7.72 4.41
N PHE A 144 -6.08 6.91 5.46
CA PHE A 144 -4.92 6.24 6.04
C PHE A 144 -4.98 4.75 5.74
N GLY A 145 -3.84 4.15 5.44
CA GLY A 145 -3.74 2.75 5.08
C GLY A 145 -2.68 2.02 5.87
N CYS A 146 -2.86 0.72 6.00
CA CYS A 146 -1.92 -0.18 6.63
C CYS A 146 -1.76 -1.43 5.75
N GLY A 147 -0.51 -1.75 5.43
CA GLY A 147 -0.15 -2.91 4.63
C GLY A 147 0.78 -3.84 5.36
N LEU A 148 0.60 -5.15 5.16
CA LEU A 148 1.45 -6.23 5.64
C LEU A 148 1.99 -6.99 4.44
N ILE A 149 3.30 -7.22 4.42
CA ILE A 149 3.98 -7.93 3.33
C ILE A 149 4.67 -9.17 3.87
N TYR A 150 4.46 -10.27 3.16
CA TYR A 150 5.25 -11.49 3.27
C TYR A 150 6.13 -11.59 2.02
N PRO A 151 7.44 -11.30 2.13
CA PRO A 151 8.36 -11.42 1.00
C PRO A 151 8.60 -12.90 0.65
N PRO A 152 9.02 -13.21 -0.59
CA PRO A 152 9.33 -14.58 -0.98
C PRO A 152 10.59 -15.11 -0.26
N PRO A 153 10.59 -16.35 0.25
CA PRO A 153 11.61 -16.88 1.18
C PRO A 153 13.02 -17.14 0.60
N HIS A 154 13.25 -16.97 -0.71
CA HIS A 154 14.44 -17.53 -1.38
C HIS A 154 15.19 -16.56 -2.32
N LYS A 155 15.24 -15.26 -2.02
CA LYS A 155 16.08 -14.32 -2.78
C LYS A 155 17.24 -13.85 -1.90
N VAL A 156 18.44 -14.31 -2.24
CA VAL A 156 19.74 -14.14 -1.53
C VAL A 156 20.10 -12.67 -1.19
N HIS A 157 19.39 -11.69 -1.76
CA HIS A 157 19.62 -10.25 -1.55
C HIS A 157 18.35 -9.46 -1.21
N GLN A 158 17.28 -10.11 -0.72
CA GLN A 158 16.05 -9.44 -0.30
C GLN A 158 15.73 -9.73 1.16
N VAL A 159 15.10 -8.75 1.81
CA VAL A 159 14.49 -8.93 3.13
C VAL A 159 13.50 -10.09 3.03
N SER A 160 13.82 -11.20 3.71
CA SER A 160 12.98 -12.39 3.81
C SER A 160 12.02 -12.33 4.99
N VAL A 161 12.02 -11.21 5.72
CA VAL A 161 11.23 -11.01 6.94
C VAL A 161 9.96 -10.24 6.59
N PRO A 162 8.78 -10.67 7.08
CA PRO A 162 7.55 -9.91 6.91
C PRO A 162 7.67 -8.48 7.46
N TYR A 163 6.94 -7.54 6.89
CA TYR A 163 6.97 -6.16 7.36
C TYR A 163 5.65 -5.43 7.18
N ILE A 164 5.46 -4.41 8.01
CA ILE A 164 4.29 -3.53 7.99
C ILE A 164 4.71 -2.14 7.50
N PHE A 165 3.86 -1.53 6.70
CA PHE A 165 3.99 -0.14 6.28
C PHE A 165 2.66 0.59 6.40
N PHE A 166 2.73 1.91 6.50
CA PHE A 166 1.57 2.78 6.60
C PHE A 166 1.55 3.77 5.46
N THR A 167 0.35 4.23 5.08
CA THR A 167 0.17 5.20 4.01
C THR A 167 -0.80 6.29 4.41
N GLN A 168 -0.63 7.49 3.85
CA GLN A 168 -1.60 8.56 3.87
C GLN A 168 -1.87 9.00 2.43
N ASN A 169 -3.14 9.07 2.04
CA ASN A 169 -3.59 9.47 0.71
C ASN A 169 -2.85 8.73 -0.43
N GLY A 170 -2.66 7.42 -0.25
CA GLY A 170 -1.98 6.55 -1.22
C GLY A 170 -0.46 6.70 -1.30
N LYS A 171 0.16 7.49 -0.42
CA LYS A 171 1.62 7.62 -0.30
C LYS A 171 2.09 7.00 1.00
N GLN A 172 3.21 6.28 0.97
CA GLN A 172 3.79 5.73 2.19
C GLN A 172 4.23 6.85 3.13
N ILE A 173 4.01 6.64 4.43
CA ILE A 173 4.49 7.51 5.51
C ILE A 173 5.50 6.75 6.36
N GLY A 174 6.60 7.41 6.70
CA GLY A 174 7.68 6.79 7.49
C GLY A 174 8.35 5.59 6.81
N LYS A 175 9.12 4.87 7.61
CA LYS A 175 9.77 3.59 7.22
C LYS A 175 8.86 2.41 7.56
N ALA A 176 9.17 1.25 6.99
CA ALA A 176 8.48 0.02 7.37
C ALA A 176 9.00 -0.53 8.71
N ILE A 177 8.20 -1.39 9.34
CA ILE A 177 8.57 -2.12 10.56
C ILE A 177 8.72 -3.58 10.20
N LEU A 178 9.92 -4.12 10.45
CA LEU A 178 10.16 -5.55 10.37
C LEU A 178 9.42 -6.27 11.49
N ILE A 179 8.81 -7.39 11.13
CA ILE A 179 8.06 -8.21 12.05
C ILE A 179 8.96 -9.34 12.55
N LYS A 180 9.14 -9.45 13.86
CA LYS A 180 9.87 -10.58 14.47
C LYS A 180 8.99 -11.83 14.54
N ASP A 181 9.63 -13.00 14.60
CA ASP A 181 8.99 -14.32 14.56
C ASP A 181 7.82 -14.41 15.59
N ASP A 182 6.70 -15.02 15.17
CA ASP A 182 5.40 -15.18 15.86
C ASP A 182 4.26 -14.20 15.50
N PHE A 183 4.45 -13.30 14.54
CA PHE A 183 3.37 -12.42 14.05
C PHE A 183 2.60 -13.00 12.85
N CYS A 184 2.57 -14.33 12.70
CA CYS A 184 1.97 -15.05 11.56
C CYS A 184 0.44 -14.88 11.43
N LYS A 185 -0.22 -14.20 12.38
CA LYS A 185 -1.67 -13.95 12.40
C LYS A 185 -1.96 -12.53 12.86
N CYS A 186 -2.03 -11.61 11.91
CA CYS A 186 -2.33 -10.20 12.15
C CYS A 186 -3.80 -9.90 11.90
N LYS A 187 -4.48 -9.24 12.83
CA LYS A 187 -5.85 -8.73 12.60
C LYS A 187 -5.81 -7.22 12.42
N PRO A 188 -6.36 -6.68 11.30
CA PRO A 188 -6.69 -5.27 11.21
C PRO A 188 -7.48 -4.80 12.41
N SER A 189 -7.03 -3.71 13.00
CA SER A 189 -7.73 -3.00 14.04
C SER A 189 -7.68 -1.50 13.80
N ILE A 190 -8.76 -0.82 14.13
CA ILE A 190 -8.95 0.61 13.96
C ILE A 190 -9.60 1.11 15.23
N TYR A 191 -8.92 1.98 15.96
CA TYR A 191 -9.52 2.76 17.01
C TYR A 191 -9.76 4.17 16.50
N ASN A 192 -10.97 4.69 16.69
CA ASN A 192 -11.24 6.07 16.40
C ASN A 192 -12.10 6.72 17.49
N SER A 193 -11.88 8.01 17.69
CA SER A 193 -12.69 8.83 18.59
C SER A 193 -13.01 10.14 17.91
N ARG A 194 -14.28 10.55 17.99
CA ARG A 194 -14.81 11.82 17.49
C ARG A 194 -14.61 12.05 15.98
N CYS A 195 -14.54 10.98 15.19
CA CYS A 195 -14.64 11.04 13.73
C CYS A 195 -15.59 9.95 13.20
N SER A 196 -16.12 10.15 12.02
CA SER A 196 -16.75 9.11 11.22
C SER A 196 -15.68 8.50 10.31
N ILE A 197 -15.78 7.20 10.06
CA ILE A 197 -14.83 6.52 9.18
C ILE A 197 -15.57 5.67 8.14
N ALA A 198 -14.96 5.54 6.96
CA ALA A 198 -15.32 4.56 5.95
C ALA A 198 -14.11 3.65 5.73
N VAL A 199 -14.28 2.35 5.92
CA VAL A 199 -13.19 1.38 5.81
C VAL A 199 -13.31 0.63 4.49
N ASN A 200 -12.19 0.47 3.79
CA ASN A 200 -12.07 -0.35 2.60
C ASN A 200 -11.08 -1.48 2.88
N PHE A 201 -11.59 -2.70 2.93
CA PHE A 201 -10.81 -3.93 3.08
C PHE A 201 -10.49 -4.61 1.73
N GLY A 202 -10.85 -3.99 0.60
CA GLY A 202 -10.62 -4.54 -0.74
C GLY A 202 -11.66 -5.55 -1.22
N ASN A 203 -12.84 -5.59 -0.59
CA ASN A 203 -13.91 -6.52 -0.97
C ASN A 203 -14.55 -6.20 -2.34
N ASP A 204 -14.42 -4.95 -2.82
CA ASP A 204 -14.96 -4.48 -4.10
C ASP A 204 -14.02 -3.46 -4.74
N LEU A 205 -12.91 -3.93 -5.30
CA LEU A 205 -11.92 -3.05 -5.91
C LEU A 205 -12.36 -2.44 -7.25
N LEU A 206 -13.39 -3.00 -7.90
CA LEU A 206 -13.90 -2.45 -9.15
C LEU A 206 -14.65 -1.13 -8.90
N ASN A 207 -15.54 -1.11 -7.90
CA ASN A 207 -16.32 0.09 -7.58
C ASN A 207 -15.67 0.94 -6.47
N LYS A 208 -14.82 0.34 -5.63
CA LYS A 208 -14.12 1.00 -4.51
C LYS A 208 -12.63 0.63 -4.53
N PRO A 209 -11.88 1.10 -5.54
CA PRO A 209 -10.45 0.88 -5.60
C PRO A 209 -9.76 1.55 -4.39
N PHE A 210 -8.64 0.98 -3.98
CA PHE A 210 -7.77 1.65 -3.02
C PHE A 210 -7.19 2.94 -3.62
N ILE A 211 -6.94 3.94 -2.76
CA ILE A 211 -6.16 5.11 -3.16
C ILE A 211 -4.68 4.71 -3.33
N TYR A 212 -4.21 3.79 -2.49
CA TYR A 212 -2.87 3.22 -2.62
C TYR A 212 -2.78 2.29 -3.84
N SER A 213 -1.81 2.55 -4.72
CA SER A 213 -1.57 1.72 -5.89
C SER A 213 -0.77 0.47 -5.51
N ILE A 214 -1.48 -0.59 -5.12
CA ILE A 214 -0.87 -1.87 -4.74
C ILE A 214 0.04 -2.43 -5.84
N SER A 215 -0.31 -2.26 -7.13
CA SER A 215 0.52 -2.72 -8.25
C SER A 215 1.87 -2.00 -8.34
N LYS A 216 1.96 -0.77 -7.83
CA LYS A 216 3.19 0.04 -7.81
C LYS A 216 3.99 -0.10 -6.52
N HIS A 217 3.59 -0.97 -5.59
CA HIS A 217 4.38 -1.21 -4.38
C HIS A 217 5.80 -1.65 -4.75
N LEU A 218 6.81 -1.01 -4.17
CA LEU A 218 8.22 -1.36 -4.33
C LEU A 218 8.71 -2.00 -3.04
N ILE A 219 9.50 -3.07 -3.14
CA ILE A 219 10.12 -3.69 -1.96
C ILE A 219 10.96 -2.64 -1.26
N LEU A 220 10.61 -2.39 0.00
CA LEU A 220 11.26 -1.37 0.80
C LEU A 220 12.66 -1.81 1.22
N LYS A 221 13.55 -0.82 1.30
CA LYS A 221 14.94 -1.00 1.76
C LYS A 221 15.21 -0.28 3.08
N GLU A 222 14.25 0.53 3.53
CA GLU A 222 14.37 1.33 4.74
C GLU A 222 13.37 0.84 5.78
N PHE A 223 13.90 0.44 6.92
CA PHE A 223 13.13 -0.05 8.06
C PHE A 223 13.51 0.74 9.31
N TYR A 224 12.60 0.80 10.27
CA TYR A 224 12.96 1.23 11.62
C TYR A 224 13.80 0.14 12.27
N GLU A 225 15.00 0.50 12.72
CA GLU A 225 15.86 -0.40 13.48
C GLU A 225 15.29 -0.54 14.90
N THR A 226 14.91 -1.76 15.25
CA THR A 226 14.87 -2.15 16.65
C THR A 226 16.32 -2.37 17.04
N ASP A 227 16.85 -1.58 17.97
CA ASP A 227 18.22 -1.78 18.44
C ASP A 227 18.33 -3.24 18.89
N SER A 228 19.13 -4.03 18.17
CA SER A 228 19.45 -5.39 18.57
C SER A 228 20.28 -5.29 19.85
N LYS A 229 19.64 -5.52 21.00
CA LYS A 229 20.35 -5.74 22.25
C LYS A 229 21.12 -7.05 22.20
#